data_AF-A0A534W4H2-F1
#
_entry.id   AF-A0A534W4H2-F1
#
_cell.length_a   1.000
_cell.length_b   1.000
_cell.length_c   1.000
_cell.angle_alpha   90.00
_cell.angle_beta   90.00
_cell.angle_gamma   90.00
#
_symmetry.space_group_name_H-M   'P 1'
#
loop_
_entity.id
_entity.type
_entity.pdbx_description
1 polymer ?
#
loop_
_entity_poly.entity_id
_entity_poly.type
_entity_poly.pdbx_seq_one_letter_code
_entity_poly.pdbx_strand_id
1 'polypeptide(L)'
;AYYRLVFLDGSAADLGDLHLDLTAFWFGISATRGVDLSEPPFREHEAQISSPTRYAAAQRLGAEMRGAGVQACLYVSARAEGRRLNVAVFENVFGPGRPLREEPWSCIANRSGAEFRARNLLGPERRQAFARAQFEVAGRLPAPALG
;
A
#
# COMPACT_ATOMS: atom_id res chain seq x y z
N ALA A 1 5.87 2.43 -4.29
CA ALA A 1 6.97 3.40 -4.05
C ALA A 1 7.59 3.24 -2.65
N TYR A 2 6.92 3.68 -1.58
CA TYR A 2 7.43 3.75 -0.20
C TYR A 2 8.41 2.65 0.26
N TYR A 3 8.05 1.35 0.22
CA TYR A 3 8.95 0.30 0.73
C TYR A 3 10.27 0.17 -0.03
N ARG A 4 10.31 0.54 -1.32
CA ARG A 4 11.57 0.60 -2.08
C ARG A 4 12.45 1.74 -1.58
N LEU A 5 11.85 2.88 -1.23
CA LEU A 5 12.56 4.00 -0.63
C LEU A 5 13.08 3.66 0.76
N VAL A 6 12.29 3.00 1.61
CA VAL A 6 12.74 2.51 2.93
C VAL A 6 13.92 1.54 2.78
N PHE A 7 13.85 0.62 1.81
CA PHE A 7 14.94 -0.30 1.51
C PHE A 7 16.22 0.44 1.06
N LEU A 8 16.11 1.38 0.12
CA LEU A 8 17.24 2.16 -0.39
C LEU A 8 17.84 3.12 0.65
N ASP A 9 17.02 3.63 1.57
CA ASP A 9 17.43 4.49 2.68
C ASP A 9 18.14 3.71 3.78
N GLY A 10 17.66 2.50 4.07
CA GLY A 10 18.28 1.60 5.04
C GLY A 10 19.54 0.88 4.54
N SER A 11 19.86 0.97 3.24
CA SER A 11 21.05 0.35 2.65
C SER A 11 22.24 1.30 2.65
N ALA A 12 23.38 0.83 3.15
CA ALA A 12 24.66 1.55 3.06
C ALA A 12 25.33 1.45 1.67
N ALA A 13 24.88 0.52 0.82
CA ALA A 13 25.44 0.34 -0.52
C ALA A 13 24.98 1.44 -1.49
N ASP A 14 25.84 1.80 -2.43
CA ASP A 14 25.48 2.67 -3.55
C ASP A 14 24.84 1.85 -4.67
N LEU A 15 23.52 1.75 -4.64
CA LEU A 15 22.75 0.91 -5.55
C LEU A 15 22.31 1.63 -6.84
N GLY A 16 22.52 2.94 -6.94
CA GLY A 16 22.03 3.74 -8.07
C GLY A 16 20.52 3.57 -8.31
N ASP A 17 20.16 3.36 -9.58
CA ASP A 17 18.79 3.07 -10.00
C ASP A 17 18.47 1.57 -9.89
N LEU A 18 17.44 1.24 -9.11
CA LEU A 18 16.87 -0.10 -9.02
C LEU A 18 15.81 -0.28 -10.11
N HIS A 19 16.03 -1.23 -11.01
CA HIS A 19 15.08 -1.62 -12.05
C HIS A 19 14.32 -2.88 -11.65
N LEU A 20 12.99 -2.85 -11.78
CA LEU A 20 12.11 -3.95 -11.38
C LEU A 20 11.05 -4.21 -12.43
N ASP A 21 10.84 -5.48 -12.74
CA ASP A 21 9.64 -5.95 -13.43
C ASP A 21 8.54 -6.29 -12.42
N LEU A 22 7.37 -5.73 -12.65
CA LEU A 22 6.20 -5.84 -11.78
C LEU A 22 4.97 -6.23 -12.60
N THR A 23 3.95 -6.68 -11.89
CA THR A 23 2.61 -6.92 -12.43
C THR A 23 1.58 -6.29 -11.50
N ALA A 24 0.68 -5.51 -12.06
CA ALA A 24 -0.53 -5.07 -11.38
C ALA A 24 -1.63 -6.12 -11.57
N PHE A 25 -2.31 -6.47 -10.48
CA PHE A 25 -3.37 -7.47 -10.47
C PHE A 25 -4.68 -6.83 -10.01
N TRP A 26 -5.78 -7.23 -10.63
CA TRP A 26 -7.12 -6.89 -10.20
C TRP A 26 -7.84 -8.17 -9.81
N PHE A 27 -8.42 -8.18 -8.61
CA PHE A 27 -9.20 -9.31 -8.11
C PHE A 27 -10.59 -8.83 -7.70
N GLY A 28 -11.59 -9.69 -7.88
CA GLY A 28 -12.86 -9.54 -7.19
C GLY A 28 -12.71 -10.01 -5.74
N ILE A 29 -13.35 -9.31 -4.81
CA ILE A 29 -13.39 -9.64 -3.40
C ILE A 29 -14.86 -9.88 -3.03
N SER A 30 -15.16 -11.04 -2.47
CA SER A 30 -16.50 -11.46 -2.04
C SER A 30 -16.49 -11.79 -0.54
N ALA A 31 -16.31 -10.76 0.29
CA ALA A 31 -16.36 -10.88 1.74
C ALA A 31 -17.80 -10.74 2.23
N THR A 32 -18.30 -11.73 2.96
CA THR A 32 -19.58 -11.66 3.67
C THR A 32 -19.45 -11.01 5.05
N ARG A 33 -18.22 -10.95 5.57
CA ARG A 33 -17.87 -10.31 6.84
C ARG A 33 -16.83 -9.23 6.64
N GLY A 34 -17.27 -8.11 6.08
CA GLY A 34 -16.47 -6.91 5.85
C GLY A 34 -16.58 -5.88 6.97
N VAL A 35 -15.55 -5.06 7.16
CA VAL A 35 -15.59 -3.85 7.99
C VAL A 35 -15.09 -2.66 7.18
N ASP A 36 -15.79 -1.52 7.23
CA ASP A 36 -15.31 -0.28 6.65
C ASP A 36 -14.80 0.66 7.76
N LEU A 37 -13.47 0.77 7.88
CA LEU A 37 -12.83 1.64 8.88
C LEU A 37 -12.79 3.11 8.44
N SER A 38 -13.26 3.42 7.23
CA SER A 38 -13.35 4.80 6.73
C SER A 38 -14.66 5.50 7.14
N GLU A 39 -15.62 4.76 7.70
CA GLU A 39 -16.91 5.29 8.12
C GLU A 39 -17.03 5.40 9.65
N PRO A 40 -17.97 6.20 10.18
CA PRO A 40 -18.26 6.22 11.62
C PRO A 40 -18.62 4.83 12.16
N PRO A 41 -18.21 4.49 13.39
CA PRO A 41 -17.48 5.33 14.34
C PRO A 41 -15.96 5.37 14.10
N PHE A 42 -15.42 4.51 13.24
CA PHE A 42 -13.96 4.35 13.05
C PHE A 42 -13.28 5.58 12.44
N ARG A 43 -14.03 6.38 11.68
CA ARG A 43 -13.56 7.66 11.14
C ARG A 43 -12.99 8.58 12.23
N GLU A 44 -13.53 8.54 13.44
CA GLU A 44 -13.03 9.33 14.58
C GLU A 44 -11.61 8.92 15.01
N HIS A 45 -11.21 7.69 14.67
CA HIS A 45 -9.91 7.09 14.99
C HIS A 45 -8.97 7.00 13.78
N GLU A 46 -9.31 7.62 12.65
CA GLU A 46 -8.57 7.49 11.39
C GLU A 46 -7.08 7.84 11.56
N ALA A 47 -6.74 8.87 12.34
CA ALA A 47 -5.35 9.27 12.58
C ALA A 47 -4.52 8.20 13.30
N GLN A 48 -5.17 7.37 14.13
CA GLN A 48 -4.52 6.27 14.86
C GLN A 48 -4.45 5.00 13.99
N ILE A 49 -5.53 4.70 13.26
CA ILE A 49 -5.64 3.54 12.36
C ILE A 49 -4.69 3.70 11.16
N SER A 50 -4.58 4.91 10.63
CA SER A 50 -3.86 5.23 9.38
C SER A 50 -2.61 6.07 9.65
N SER A 51 -1.94 5.84 10.79
CA SER A 51 -0.73 6.60 11.13
C SER A 51 0.45 6.22 10.21
N PRO A 52 1.14 7.19 9.59
CA PRO A 52 2.33 6.92 8.79
C PRO A 52 3.56 6.53 9.62
N THR A 53 3.54 6.78 10.93
CA THR A 53 4.69 6.65 11.82
C THR A 53 4.50 5.64 12.96
N ARG A 54 3.27 5.18 13.23
CA ARG A 54 2.98 4.28 14.36
C ARG A 54 1.98 3.21 13.95
N TYR A 55 2.39 1.93 13.98
CA TYR A 55 1.52 0.84 13.53
C TYR A 55 0.83 0.07 14.66
N ALA A 56 1.16 0.33 15.92
CA ALA A 56 0.66 -0.44 17.06
C ALA A 56 -0.88 -0.50 17.14
N ALA A 57 -1.57 0.62 16.88
CA ALA A 57 -3.03 0.67 16.89
C ALA A 57 -3.64 -0.15 15.74
N ALA A 58 -3.16 0.07 14.50
CA ALA A 58 -3.62 -0.63 13.31
C ALA A 58 -3.34 -2.15 13.37
N GLN A 59 -2.17 -2.54 13.88
CA GLN A 59 -1.79 -3.95 14.04
C GLN A 59 -2.66 -4.65 15.08
N ARG A 60 -2.89 -4.01 16.23
CA ARG A 60 -3.79 -4.52 17.27
C ARG A 60 -5.21 -4.68 16.73
N LEU A 61 -5.76 -3.64 16.12
CA LEU A 61 -7.09 -3.67 15.52
C LEU A 61 -7.19 -4.76 14.44
N GLY A 62 -6.16 -4.91 13.60
CA GLY A 62 -6.08 -5.98 12.61
C GLY A 62 -6.08 -7.39 13.25
N ALA A 63 -5.37 -7.58 14.36
CA ALA A 63 -5.37 -8.84 15.10
C ALA A 63 -6.75 -9.13 15.73
N GLU A 64 -7.39 -8.13 16.33
CA GLU A 64 -8.73 -8.23 16.90
C GLU A 64 -9.78 -8.54 15.83
N MET A 65 -9.72 -7.87 14.67
CA MET A 65 -10.60 -8.15 13.52
C MET A 65 -10.46 -9.60 13.04
N ARG A 66 -9.22 -10.11 12.91
CA ARG A 66 -8.99 -11.52 12.57
C ARG A 66 -9.56 -12.46 13.64
N GLY A 67 -9.33 -12.17 14.92
CA GLY A 67 -9.88 -12.95 16.04
C GLY A 67 -11.41 -12.96 16.07
N ALA A 68 -12.05 -11.87 15.64
CA ALA A 68 -13.50 -11.79 15.45
C ALA A 68 -13.97 -12.47 14.14
N GLY A 69 -13.08 -12.90 13.25
CA GLY A 69 -13.37 -13.54 11.96
C GLY A 69 -13.79 -12.59 10.83
N VAL A 70 -13.44 -11.31 10.93
CA VAL A 70 -13.54 -10.38 9.79
C VAL A 70 -12.71 -10.93 8.63
N GLN A 71 -13.28 -10.93 7.44
CA GLN A 71 -12.64 -11.51 6.25
C GLN A 71 -11.86 -10.47 5.44
N ALA A 72 -12.33 -9.23 5.41
CA ALA A 72 -11.66 -8.11 4.78
C ALA A 72 -12.08 -6.79 5.43
N CYS A 73 -11.23 -5.77 5.35
CA CYS A 73 -11.61 -4.42 5.77
C CYS A 73 -11.10 -3.34 4.81
N LEU A 74 -11.90 -2.30 4.64
CA LEU A 74 -11.48 -1.05 4.00
C LEU A 74 -10.86 -0.13 5.06
N TYR A 75 -9.80 0.59 4.69
CA TYR A 75 -9.15 1.56 5.56
C TYR A 75 -8.54 2.69 4.75
N VAL A 76 -8.39 3.87 5.35
CA VAL A 76 -7.72 5.00 4.69
C VAL A 76 -6.22 4.73 4.61
N SER A 77 -5.62 4.95 3.45
CA SER A 77 -4.19 4.79 3.26
C SER A 77 -3.42 5.84 4.06
N ALA A 78 -2.48 5.38 4.88
CA ALA A 78 -1.58 6.26 5.64
C ALA A 78 -0.62 7.10 4.78
N ARG A 79 -0.54 6.85 3.47
CA ARG A 79 0.50 7.42 2.57
C ARG A 79 -0.02 7.93 1.24
N ALA A 80 -1.28 7.69 0.91
CA ALA A 80 -1.82 8.20 -0.34
C ALA A 80 -2.06 9.70 -0.22
N GLU A 81 -1.87 10.42 -1.32
CA GLU A 81 -2.32 11.81 -1.38
C GLU A 81 -3.84 11.89 -1.34
N GLY A 82 -4.35 12.77 -0.48
CA GLY A 82 -5.77 12.84 -0.17
C GLY A 82 -6.30 11.60 0.52
N ARG A 83 -7.62 11.58 0.75
CA ARG A 83 -8.28 10.47 1.43
C ARG A 83 -8.58 9.35 0.43
N ARG A 84 -7.69 8.35 0.35
CA ARG A 84 -7.84 7.17 -0.51
C ARG A 84 -7.93 5.90 0.33
N LEU A 85 -8.68 4.92 -0.17
CA LEU A 85 -8.90 3.65 0.53
C LEU A 85 -7.95 2.57 0.04
N ASN A 86 -7.52 1.74 0.99
CA ASN A 86 -6.92 0.45 0.77
C ASN A 86 -7.88 -0.64 1.28
N VAL A 87 -7.64 -1.86 0.84
CA VAL A 87 -8.29 -3.06 1.37
C VAL A 87 -7.25 -3.95 2.05
N ALA A 88 -7.56 -4.46 3.23
CA ALA A 88 -6.86 -5.57 3.86
C ALA A 88 -7.74 -6.81 3.71
N VAL A 89 -7.17 -7.91 3.21
CA VAL A 89 -7.86 -9.18 3.05
C VAL A 89 -7.22 -10.17 4.03
N PHE A 90 -8.03 -10.73 4.93
CA PHE A 90 -7.58 -11.63 6.00
C PHE A 90 -7.83 -13.11 5.67
N GLU A 91 -8.91 -13.39 4.95
CA GLU A 91 -9.31 -14.73 4.54
C GLU A 91 -9.34 -14.84 3.01
N ASN A 92 -9.33 -16.06 2.47
CA ASN A 92 -9.41 -16.27 1.03
C ASN A 92 -10.83 -15.98 0.48
N VAL A 93 -11.15 -14.71 0.31
CA VAL A 93 -12.42 -14.20 -0.24
C VAL A 93 -12.27 -13.70 -1.69
N PHE A 94 -11.21 -14.11 -2.38
CA PHE A 94 -11.00 -13.74 -3.78
C PHE A 94 -11.95 -14.53 -4.68
N GLY A 95 -12.64 -13.83 -5.57
CA GLY A 95 -13.59 -14.42 -6.51
C GLY A 95 -13.44 -13.80 -7.90
N PRO A 96 -13.01 -14.56 -8.93
CA PRO A 96 -12.55 -15.96 -8.90
C PRO A 96 -11.15 -16.12 -8.26
N GLY A 97 -10.69 -17.36 -8.06
CA GLY A 97 -9.35 -17.68 -7.52
C GLY A 97 -8.17 -17.35 -8.46
N ARG A 98 -8.41 -16.51 -9.47
CA ARG A 98 -7.42 -15.96 -10.40
C ARG A 98 -7.71 -14.46 -10.61
N PRO A 99 -6.71 -13.65 -10.96
CA PRO A 99 -6.94 -12.24 -11.24
C PRO A 99 -7.92 -12.06 -12.42
N LEU A 100 -8.77 -11.05 -12.30
CA LEU A 100 -9.68 -10.59 -13.36
C LEU A 100 -8.91 -9.90 -14.49
N ARG A 101 -7.80 -9.26 -14.14
CA ARG A 101 -6.89 -8.59 -15.05
C ARG A 101 -5.49 -8.66 -14.47
N GLU A 102 -4.52 -8.77 -15.37
CA GLU A 102 -3.11 -8.58 -15.07
C GLU A 102 -2.56 -7.55 -16.03
N GLU A 103 -1.57 -6.80 -15.58
CA GLU A 103 -0.91 -5.82 -16.42
C GLU A 103 0.57 -5.76 -16.07
N PRO A 104 1.47 -5.86 -17.06
CA PRO A 104 2.90 -5.73 -16.81
C PRO A 104 3.27 -4.25 -16.58
N TRP A 105 4.14 -4.01 -15.60
CA TRP A 105 4.66 -2.68 -15.25
C TRP A 105 6.17 -2.77 -15.04
N SER A 106 6.91 -1.74 -15.43
CA SER A 106 8.28 -1.54 -14.95
C SER A 106 8.29 -0.51 -13.83
N CYS A 107 9.27 -0.63 -12.93
CA CYS A 107 9.56 0.37 -11.92
C CYS A 107 11.04 0.69 -11.91
N ILE A 108 11.36 1.99 -11.87
CA ILE A 108 12.69 2.52 -11.58
C ILE A 108 12.60 3.23 -10.24
N ALA A 109 13.45 2.89 -9.29
CA ALA A 109 13.49 3.53 -7.98
C ALA A 109 14.91 3.84 -7.55
N ASN A 110 15.12 5.02 -6.98
CA ASN A 110 16.38 5.43 -6.37
C ASN A 110 16.08 6.21 -5.08
N ARG A 111 17.12 6.77 -4.44
CA ARG A 111 16.95 7.47 -3.15
C ARG A 111 16.04 8.70 -3.25
N SER A 112 15.81 9.27 -4.42
CA SER A 112 14.95 10.45 -4.61
C SER A 112 13.49 10.12 -4.87
N GLY A 113 13.16 8.91 -5.34
CA GLY A 113 11.80 8.57 -5.70
C GLY A 113 11.63 7.20 -6.38
N ALA A 114 10.42 6.92 -6.81
CA ALA A 114 10.09 5.74 -7.61
C ALA A 114 9.09 6.11 -8.71
N GLU A 115 9.37 5.64 -9.92
CA GLU A 115 8.51 5.77 -11.08
C GLU A 115 8.02 4.41 -11.54
N PHE A 116 6.77 4.33 -11.97
CA PHE A 116 6.09 3.15 -12.46
C PHE A 116 5.56 3.43 -13.85
N ARG A 117 5.81 2.54 -14.81
CA ARG A 117 5.30 2.65 -16.18
C ARG A 117 4.60 1.37 -16.60
N ALA A 118 3.38 1.48 -17.11
CA ALA A 118 2.68 0.33 -17.68
C ALA A 118 3.36 -0.09 -18.98
N ARG A 119 3.64 -1.39 -19.15
CA ARG A 119 4.23 -1.96 -20.37
C ARG A 119 3.14 -2.34 -21.36
N ASN A 120 2.46 -1.33 -21.90
CA ASN A 120 1.43 -1.53 -22.91
C ASN A 120 2.00 -1.29 -24.31
N LEU A 121 1.66 -2.14 -25.27
CA LEU A 121 2.03 -1.95 -26.68
C LEU A 121 1.13 -0.92 -27.39
N LEU A 122 -0.11 -0.75 -26.90
CA LEU A 122 -1.14 0.11 -27.48
C LEU A 122 -1.81 0.95 -26.40
N GLY A 123 -2.24 2.16 -26.78
CA GLY A 123 -2.90 3.12 -25.89
C GLY A 123 -1.93 4.15 -25.28
N PRO A 124 -2.45 5.09 -24.49
CA PRO A 124 -1.64 6.16 -23.92
C PRO A 124 -0.63 5.61 -22.91
N GLU A 125 0.55 6.23 -22.85
CA GLU A 125 1.53 5.97 -21.80
C GLU A 125 0.86 6.19 -20.43
N ARG A 126 0.93 5.18 -19.56
CA ARG A 126 0.52 5.31 -18.17
C ARG A 126 1.74 5.27 -17.29
N ARG A 127 1.95 6.38 -16.58
CA ARG A 127 3.08 6.59 -15.69
C ARG A 127 2.60 7.13 -14.35
N GLN A 128 3.19 6.65 -13.28
CA GLN A 128 3.01 7.19 -11.93
C GLN A 128 4.37 7.42 -11.31
N ALA A 129 4.63 8.64 -10.89
CA ALA A 129 5.88 9.03 -10.23
C ALA A 129 5.60 9.44 -8.80
N PHE A 130 6.47 9.01 -7.89
CA PHE A 130 6.40 9.32 -6.48
C PHE A 130 7.76 9.82 -5.99
N ALA A 131 7.82 11.07 -5.55
CA ALA A 131 8.98 11.66 -4.90
C ALA A 131 9.09 11.19 -3.45
N ARG A 132 10.33 11.05 -2.95
CA ARG A 132 10.62 10.69 -1.56
C ARG A 132 9.88 11.57 -0.57
N ALA A 133 9.88 12.88 -0.80
CA ALA A 133 9.29 13.88 0.08
C ALA A 133 7.79 13.64 0.37
N GLN A 134 7.06 12.97 -0.53
CA GLN A 134 5.65 12.61 -0.30
C GLN A 134 5.47 11.59 0.83
N PHE A 135 6.51 10.84 1.18
CA PHE A 135 6.46 9.81 2.22
C PHE A 135 7.21 10.19 3.49
N GLU A 136 7.85 11.36 3.52
CA GLU A 136 8.59 11.81 4.70
C GLU A 136 7.67 12.40 5.76
N VAL A 137 8.00 12.11 7.02
CA VAL A 137 7.38 12.76 8.17
C VAL A 137 8.50 13.43 8.96
N ALA A 138 8.42 14.76 9.08
CA ALA A 138 9.49 15.58 9.66
C ALA A 138 10.88 15.30 9.01
N GLY A 139 10.91 15.25 7.67
CA GLY A 139 12.14 15.10 6.88
C GLY A 139 12.79 13.71 6.93
N ARG A 140 12.06 12.69 7.43
CA ARG A 140 12.56 11.31 7.50
C ARG A 140 11.54 10.34 6.94
N LEU A 141 12.01 9.28 6.28
CA LEU A 141 11.15 8.16 5.93
C LEU A 141 10.82 7.38 7.20
N PRO A 142 9.55 7.32 7.64
CA PRO A 142 9.21 6.51 8.79
C PRO A 142 9.38 5.03 8.42
N ALA A 143 9.72 4.17 9.38
CA ALA A 143 9.81 2.71 9.19
C ALA A 143 9.07 1.94 10.31
N PRO A 144 7.76 2.18 10.48
CA PRO A 144 6.99 1.70 11.65
C PRO A 144 6.73 0.19 11.67
N ALA A 145 7.16 -0.54 10.64
CA ALA A 145 7.06 -2.00 10.56
C ALA A 145 8.36 -2.71 11.01
N LEU A 146 9.45 -1.97 11.27
CA LEU A 146 10.76 -2.50 11.64
C LEU A 146 11.05 -2.42 13.16
N GLY A 147 10.06 -2.00 13.96
CA GLY A 147 10.18 -1.81 15.42
C GLY A 147 9.02 -2.41 16.18
#